data_AF-A0A7J5C6V4-F1
#
_entry.id   AF-A0A7J5C6V4-F1
#
_cell.length_a   1.000
_cell.length_b   1.000
_cell.length_c   1.000
_cell.angle_alpha   90.00
_cell.angle_beta   90.00
_cell.angle_gamma   90.00
#
_symmetry.space_group_name_H-M   'P 1'
#
loop_
_entity.id
_entity.type
_entity.pdbx_description
1 polymer ?
#
loop_
_entity_poly.entity_id
_entity_poly.type
_entity_poly.pdbx_seq_one_letter_code
_entity_poly.pdbx_strand_id
1 'polypeptide(L)'
;MAHETTIPLLPCRSLDDVAPFYQALGFQVGYRQARPNPYLALHREDLHLHFFGMPEFDPTTSYGSCLVLVDDIVAIHRDFAAGLRAAYGKVLVSGVPRMTRPRVRKNQDGHSGFSIVDPGGNWIRFVARSAPPAAEGPTVRLARTLANAVVQADSRGDHRQAARILDAALSRPDAADDPVAQVEALVYRAELALVLDEPAVARELLERAGAVPLSEDDRERLAATLRHAADLSAATD
;
A
#
# COMPACT_ATOMS: atom_id res chain seq x y z
N MET A 1 18.38 32.56 3.80
CA MET A 1 18.93 31.30 4.33
C MET A 1 17.94 30.24 3.90
N ALA A 2 18.33 29.37 2.98
CA ALA A 2 17.46 28.35 2.43
C ALA A 2 18.34 27.15 2.11
N HIS A 3 18.46 26.20 3.05
CA HIS A 3 19.06 24.86 2.90
C HIS A 3 18.71 23.95 4.11
N GLU A 4 17.69 24.33 4.90
CA GLU A 4 17.22 23.56 6.04
C GLU A 4 16.65 22.23 5.57
N THR A 5 17.08 21.12 6.19
CA THR A 5 16.63 19.77 5.86
C THR A 5 15.91 19.18 7.08
N THR A 6 14.72 18.64 6.87
CA THR A 6 13.97 17.91 7.91
C THR A 6 14.08 16.42 7.62
N ILE A 7 14.52 15.64 8.60
CA ILE A 7 14.66 14.18 8.46
C ILE A 7 13.83 13.52 9.57
N PRO A 8 12.88 12.64 9.23
CA PRO A 8 12.16 11.87 10.23
C PRO A 8 13.11 10.87 10.90
N LEU A 9 13.00 10.77 12.23
CA LEU A 9 13.63 9.71 13.02
C LEU A 9 12.52 8.78 13.50
N LEU A 10 12.57 7.52 13.06
CA LEU A 10 11.52 6.54 13.29
C LEU A 10 11.97 5.44 14.26
N PRO A 11 11.10 5.02 15.19
CA PRO A 11 11.43 3.97 16.15
C PRO A 11 11.47 2.60 15.47
N CYS A 12 12.33 1.72 15.97
CA CYS A 12 12.28 0.31 15.63
C CYS A 12 12.84 -0.52 16.79
N ARG A 13 12.47 -1.80 16.84
CA ARG A 13 13.04 -2.72 17.82
C ARG A 13 14.52 -3.00 17.55
N SER A 14 14.84 -3.28 16.29
CA SER A 14 16.20 -3.62 15.83
C SER A 14 16.50 -2.99 14.48
N LEU A 15 17.70 -2.41 14.34
CA LEU A 15 18.21 -1.89 13.07
C LEU A 15 18.55 -3.00 12.06
N ASP A 16 18.69 -4.23 12.53
CA ASP A 16 18.93 -5.41 11.67
C ASP A 16 17.65 -5.86 10.96
N ASP A 17 16.49 -5.55 11.53
CA ASP A 17 15.19 -5.79 10.88
C ASP A 17 14.95 -4.72 9.80
N VAL A 18 15.36 -3.47 10.06
CA VAL A 18 15.10 -2.30 9.21
C VAL A 18 16.01 -2.22 7.98
N ALA A 19 17.33 -2.36 8.16
CA ALA A 19 18.28 -2.08 7.06
C ALA A 19 18.06 -2.96 5.82
N PRO A 20 17.91 -4.30 5.93
CA PRO A 20 17.71 -5.16 4.76
C PRO A 20 16.41 -4.84 4.02
N PHE A 21 15.34 -4.50 4.76
CA PHE A 21 14.05 -4.14 4.17
C PHE A 21 14.16 -2.89 3.29
N TYR A 22 14.73 -1.80 3.81
CA TYR A 22 14.88 -0.57 3.03
C TYR A 22 15.92 -0.71 1.92
N GLN A 23 16.96 -1.54 2.09
CA GLN A 23 17.88 -1.88 1.01
C GLN A 23 17.18 -2.61 -0.14
N ALA A 24 16.23 -3.50 0.15
CA ALA A 24 15.38 -4.12 -0.87
C ALA A 24 14.54 -3.07 -1.62
N LEU A 25 14.19 -1.95 -0.98
CA LEU A 25 13.51 -0.81 -1.62
C LEU A 25 14.45 0.15 -2.36
N GLY A 26 15.75 -0.18 -2.44
CA GLY A 26 16.75 0.62 -3.13
C GLY A 26 17.38 1.74 -2.29
N PHE A 27 17.16 1.76 -0.97
CA PHE A 27 17.88 2.67 -0.09
C PHE A 27 19.31 2.19 0.18
N GLN A 28 20.20 3.15 0.44
CA GLN A 28 21.57 2.92 0.82
C GLN A 28 21.81 3.35 2.27
N VAL A 29 22.66 2.61 2.97
CA VAL A 29 23.12 2.95 4.32
C VAL A 29 24.15 4.08 4.20
N GLY A 30 23.78 5.28 4.63
CA GLY A 30 24.70 6.42 4.70
C GLY A 30 25.51 6.44 6.00
N TYR A 31 24.90 6.00 7.10
CA TYR A 31 25.54 5.92 8.42
C TYR A 31 24.87 4.86 9.28
N ARG A 32 25.66 4.17 10.11
CA ARG A 32 25.15 3.21 11.09
C ARG A 32 25.99 3.22 12.35
N GLN A 33 25.31 3.23 13.49
CA GLN A 33 25.90 3.09 14.82
C GLN A 33 25.13 2.02 15.60
N ALA A 34 25.84 1.03 16.14
CA ALA A 34 25.21 -0.02 16.94
C ALA A 34 25.10 0.35 18.43
N ARG A 35 26.10 1.04 18.99
CA ARG A 35 26.18 1.44 20.40
C ARG A 35 26.92 2.79 20.54
N PRO A 36 26.70 3.54 21.63
CA PRO A 36 25.74 3.28 22.71
C PRO A 36 24.28 3.51 22.30
N ASN A 37 24.05 4.37 21.30
CA ASN A 37 22.72 4.70 20.79
C ASN A 37 22.53 4.07 19.40
N PRO A 38 21.74 2.99 19.27
CA PRO A 38 21.49 2.40 17.97
C PRO A 38 20.86 3.41 17.03
N TYR A 39 21.53 3.70 15.93
CA TYR A 39 21.10 4.66 14.93
C TYR A 39 21.42 4.20 13.51
N LEU A 40 20.52 4.44 12.58
CA LEU A 40 20.69 4.11 11.17
C LEU A 40 20.20 5.27 10.31
N ALA A 41 21.05 5.73 9.38
CA ALA A 41 20.68 6.69 8.36
C ALA A 41 20.59 5.98 7.00
N LEU A 42 19.41 6.03 6.39
CA LEU A 42 19.14 5.51 5.06
C LEU A 42 18.80 6.67 4.13
N HIS A 43 19.23 6.54 2.88
CA HIS A 43 18.86 7.49 1.83
C HIS A 43 18.61 6.79 0.49
N ARG A 44 17.74 7.37 -0.31
CA ARG A 44 17.48 7.01 -1.71
C ARG A 44 17.25 8.31 -2.47
N GLU A 45 18.19 8.70 -3.32
CA GLU A 45 18.15 10.03 -3.96
C GLU A 45 17.99 11.12 -2.87
N ASP A 46 17.00 12.00 -2.99
CA ASP A 46 16.72 13.06 -2.01
C ASP A 46 15.90 12.59 -0.80
N LEU A 47 15.47 11.33 -0.76
CA LEU A 47 14.67 10.78 0.34
C LEU A 47 15.57 10.26 1.45
N HIS A 48 15.55 10.94 2.59
CA HIS A 48 16.29 10.55 3.80
C HIS A 48 15.33 10.02 4.88
N LEU A 49 15.61 8.82 5.40
CA LEU A 49 14.87 8.23 6.52
C LEU A 49 15.87 7.73 7.57
N HIS A 50 15.74 8.21 8.79
CA HIS A 50 16.61 7.79 9.89
C HIS A 50 15.82 6.97 10.91
N PHE A 51 16.52 6.08 11.61
CA PHE A 51 15.95 5.15 12.56
C PHE A 51 16.77 5.11 13.84
N PHE A 52 16.08 4.90 14.96
CA PHE A 52 16.70 4.64 16.25
C PHE A 52 16.17 3.34 16.84
N GLY A 53 17.06 2.56 17.45
CA GLY A 53 16.73 1.25 18.02
C GLY A 53 16.28 1.35 19.47
N MET A 54 15.19 0.67 19.80
CA MET A 54 14.60 0.54 21.12
C MET A 54 14.29 -0.94 21.38
N PRO A 55 15.14 -1.70 22.09
CA PRO A 55 15.01 -3.17 22.19
C PRO A 55 13.65 -3.69 22.69
N GLU A 56 12.96 -2.91 23.53
CA GLU A 56 11.65 -3.26 24.12
C GLU A 56 10.46 -2.72 23.31
N PHE A 57 10.72 -2.00 22.21
CA PHE A 57 9.66 -1.42 21.39
C PHE A 57 8.88 -2.50 20.65
N ASP A 58 7.56 -2.48 20.80
CA ASP A 58 6.63 -3.33 20.07
C ASP A 58 6.17 -2.62 18.78
N PRO A 59 6.58 -3.09 17.59
CA PRO A 59 6.15 -2.54 16.30
C PRO A 59 4.63 -2.43 16.12
N THR A 60 3.85 -3.30 16.76
CA THR A 60 2.38 -3.31 16.62
C THR A 60 1.73 -2.10 17.30
N THR A 61 2.46 -1.43 18.20
CA THR A 61 2.02 -0.23 18.92
C THR A 61 2.61 1.06 18.35
N SER A 62 3.31 0.99 17.21
CA SER A 62 3.99 2.13 16.63
C SER A 62 3.03 3.23 16.20
N TYR A 63 3.31 4.46 16.63
CA TYR A 63 2.71 5.69 16.10
C TYR A 63 3.58 6.36 15.04
N GLY A 64 4.75 5.77 14.71
CA GLY A 64 5.69 6.35 13.76
C GLY A 64 5.04 6.52 12.39
N SER A 65 5.08 7.74 11.86
CA SER A 65 4.56 8.03 10.53
C SER A 65 5.41 9.11 9.86
N CYS A 66 5.59 8.98 8.56
CA CYS A 66 6.23 9.96 7.70
C CYS A 66 5.36 10.19 6.47
N LEU A 67 5.28 11.44 5.99
CA LEU A 67 4.67 11.78 4.71
C LEU A 67 5.78 12.09 3.71
N VAL A 68 5.76 11.41 2.57
CA VAL A 68 6.69 11.58 1.47
C VAL A 68 5.92 12.05 0.24
N LEU A 69 6.31 13.20 -0.30
CA LEU A 69 5.74 13.74 -1.53
C LEU A 69 6.62 13.34 -2.71
N VAL A 70 6.03 12.71 -3.72
CA VAL A 70 6.73 12.25 -4.93
C VAL A 70 6.02 12.73 -6.17
N ASP A 71 6.76 12.94 -7.26
CA ASP A 71 6.14 13.38 -8.51
C ASP A 71 5.53 12.19 -9.27
N ASP A 72 6.21 11.03 -9.28
CA ASP A 72 5.71 9.79 -9.89
C ASP A 72 5.50 8.68 -8.85
N ILE A 73 4.27 8.61 -8.35
CA ILE A 73 3.84 7.60 -7.36
C ILE A 73 3.87 6.18 -7.94
N VAL A 74 3.66 6.03 -9.25
CA VAL A 74 3.57 4.72 -9.92
C VAL A 74 4.96 4.16 -10.13
N ALA A 75 5.91 4.97 -10.58
CA ALA A 75 7.30 4.57 -10.77
C ALA A 75 7.94 4.11 -9.45
N ILE A 76 7.86 4.92 -8.39
CA ILE A 76 8.50 4.55 -7.12
C ILE A 76 7.87 3.28 -6.51
N HIS A 77 6.54 3.12 -6.59
CA HIS A 77 5.88 1.90 -6.14
C HIS A 77 6.31 0.67 -6.95
N ARG A 78 6.42 0.80 -8.29
CA ARG A 78 6.88 -0.28 -9.16
C ARG A 78 8.29 -0.73 -8.80
N ASP A 79 9.19 0.23 -8.58
CA ASP A 79 10.59 -0.05 -8.26
C ASP A 79 10.69 -0.76 -6.89
N PHE A 80 9.93 -0.29 -5.90
CA PHE A 80 9.81 -0.96 -4.60
C PHE A 80 9.25 -2.38 -4.72
N ALA A 81 8.19 -2.58 -5.51
CA ALA A 81 7.61 -3.89 -5.72
C ALA A 81 8.59 -4.86 -6.41
N ALA A 82 9.40 -4.38 -7.34
CA ALA A 82 10.44 -5.19 -7.99
C ALA A 82 11.52 -5.60 -6.98
N GLY A 83 11.97 -4.67 -6.15
CA GLY A 83 12.95 -4.95 -5.09
C GLY A 83 12.44 -5.92 -4.03
N LEU A 84 11.18 -5.79 -3.60
CA LEU A 84 10.55 -6.75 -2.69
C LEU A 84 10.45 -8.15 -3.31
N ARG A 85 10.05 -8.27 -4.58
CA ARG A 85 10.04 -9.57 -5.27
C ARG A 85 11.44 -10.18 -5.37
N ALA A 86 12.47 -9.38 -5.62
CA ALA A 86 13.84 -9.87 -5.68
C ALA A 86 14.36 -10.36 -4.31
N ALA A 87 14.05 -9.65 -3.23
CA ALA A 87 14.55 -9.97 -1.90
C ALA A 87 13.71 -11.02 -1.14
N TYR A 88 12.40 -11.04 -1.35
CA TYR A 88 11.44 -11.84 -0.59
C TYR A 88 10.63 -12.82 -1.45
N GLY A 89 10.87 -12.88 -2.76
CA GLY A 89 10.14 -13.72 -3.70
C GLY A 89 8.74 -13.21 -4.06
N LYS A 90 8.20 -12.24 -3.31
CA LYS A 90 6.86 -11.67 -3.51
C LYS A 90 6.76 -10.23 -3.01
N VAL A 91 5.67 -9.55 -3.36
CA VAL A 91 5.29 -8.30 -2.72
C VAL A 91 4.67 -8.62 -1.36
N LEU A 92 5.09 -7.91 -0.31
CA LEU A 92 4.56 -8.09 1.03
C LEU A 92 3.26 -7.28 1.17
N VAL A 93 2.12 -7.95 1.04
CA VAL A 93 0.78 -7.31 0.99
C VAL A 93 0.05 -7.31 2.33
N SER A 94 0.47 -8.13 3.29
CA SER A 94 -0.11 -8.25 4.62
C SER A 94 0.97 -8.42 5.70
N GLY A 95 0.58 -8.32 6.97
CA GLY A 95 1.50 -8.39 8.10
C GLY A 95 2.37 -7.14 8.26
N VAL A 96 3.50 -7.31 8.95
CA VAL A 96 4.53 -6.29 9.18
C VAL A 96 5.89 -6.93 8.87
N PRO A 97 6.64 -6.44 7.87
CA PRO A 97 6.32 -5.30 7.01
C PRO A 97 5.33 -5.62 5.87
N ARG A 98 4.70 -4.57 5.31
CA ARG A 98 3.86 -4.65 4.11
C ARG A 98 3.85 -3.34 3.30
N MET A 99 3.38 -3.40 2.06
CA MET A 99 3.20 -2.27 1.16
C MET A 99 1.81 -2.32 0.52
N THR A 100 1.04 -1.23 0.66
CA THR A 100 -0.28 -1.08 0.00
C THR A 100 -0.11 -0.65 -1.45
N ARG A 101 -1.20 -0.70 -2.22
CA ARG A 101 -1.21 -0.17 -3.58
C ARG A 101 -1.36 1.36 -3.66
N PRO A 102 -0.91 1.98 -4.78
CA PRO A 102 -1.25 3.36 -5.10
C PRO A 102 -2.74 3.44 -5.42
N ARG A 103 -3.47 4.25 -4.65
CA ARG A 103 -4.91 4.49 -4.86
C ARG A 103 -5.21 5.97 -4.72
N VAL A 104 -6.20 6.43 -5.49
CA VAL A 104 -6.75 7.79 -5.35
C VAL A 104 -7.52 7.89 -4.04
N ARG A 105 -7.18 8.91 -3.24
CA ARG A 105 -7.79 9.14 -1.93
C ARG A 105 -8.71 10.34 -1.98
N LYS A 106 -10.02 10.09 -1.93
CA LYS A 106 -11.04 11.15 -1.99
C LYS A 106 -10.93 12.15 -0.84
N ASN A 107 -10.49 11.72 0.34
CA ASN A 107 -10.26 12.57 1.52
C ASN A 107 -8.92 13.36 1.47
N GLN A 108 -8.17 13.26 0.36
CA GLN A 108 -6.95 14.01 0.11
C GLN A 108 -7.05 14.70 -1.26
N ASP A 109 -8.18 15.35 -1.54
CA ASP A 109 -8.39 16.13 -2.77
C ASP A 109 -8.07 15.39 -4.07
N GLY A 110 -8.25 14.05 -4.09
CA GLY A 110 -7.98 13.22 -5.27
C GLY A 110 -6.51 12.86 -5.49
N HIS A 111 -5.62 13.21 -4.56
CA HIS A 111 -4.23 12.76 -4.61
C HIS A 111 -4.15 11.23 -4.55
N SER A 112 -3.27 10.66 -5.39
CA SER A 112 -2.95 9.24 -5.37
C SER A 112 -1.82 8.97 -4.37
N GLY A 113 -1.87 7.86 -3.67
CA GLY A 113 -0.82 7.50 -2.72
C GLY A 113 -0.87 6.04 -2.29
N PHE A 114 0.24 5.56 -1.75
CA PHE A 114 0.35 4.25 -1.11
C PHE A 114 1.11 4.37 0.22
N SER A 115 1.09 3.32 1.02
CA SER A 115 1.76 3.29 2.31
C SER A 115 2.67 2.07 2.40
N ILE A 116 3.82 2.25 3.04
CA ILE A 116 4.64 1.16 3.55
C ILE A 116 4.44 1.10 5.06
N VAL A 117 4.18 -0.09 5.59
CA VAL A 117 4.35 -0.38 7.01
C VAL A 117 5.64 -1.16 7.14
N ASP A 118 6.66 -0.53 7.70
CA ASP A 118 8.01 -1.09 7.76
C ASP A 118 8.17 -2.09 8.93
N PRO A 119 9.33 -2.75 9.11
CA PRO A 119 9.55 -3.70 10.20
C PRO A 119 9.41 -3.12 11.61
N GLY A 120 9.55 -1.80 11.76
CA GLY A 120 9.28 -1.07 13.00
C GLY A 120 7.79 -0.73 13.19
N GLY A 121 6.91 -1.14 12.27
CA GLY A 121 5.49 -0.78 12.29
C GLY A 121 5.22 0.67 11.87
N ASN A 122 6.23 1.38 11.36
CA ASN A 122 6.09 2.78 10.97
C ASN A 122 5.38 2.90 9.64
N TRP A 123 4.53 3.93 9.51
CA TRP A 123 3.79 4.23 8.28
C TRP A 123 4.52 5.27 7.44
N ILE A 124 5.15 4.84 6.35
CA ILE A 124 5.71 5.73 5.33
C ILE A 124 4.65 5.95 4.26
N ARG A 125 4.05 7.14 4.24
CA ARG A 125 2.91 7.48 3.39
C ARG A 125 3.42 8.25 2.18
N PHE A 126 3.42 7.62 1.02
CA PHE A 126 3.79 8.25 -0.24
C PHE A 126 2.55 8.87 -0.88
N VAL A 127 2.61 10.14 -1.22
CA VAL A 127 1.53 10.90 -1.84
C VAL A 127 2.07 11.62 -3.07
N ALA A 128 1.34 11.50 -4.19
CA ALA A 128 1.67 12.21 -5.41
C ALA A 128 1.58 13.73 -5.16
N ARG A 129 2.58 14.50 -5.64
CA ARG A 129 2.60 15.96 -5.48
C ARG A 129 1.43 16.65 -6.18
N SER A 130 0.95 16.07 -7.28
CA SER A 130 -0.20 16.56 -8.03
C SER A 130 -1.29 15.50 -8.06
N ALA A 131 -2.53 15.93 -7.86
CA ALA A 131 -3.69 15.11 -8.16
C ALA A 131 -3.94 15.12 -9.68
N PRO A 132 -4.36 14.00 -10.27
CA PRO A 132 -4.93 14.04 -11.62
C PRO A 132 -6.19 14.92 -11.61
N PRO A 133 -6.56 15.54 -12.75
CA PRO A 133 -7.82 16.25 -12.86
C PRO A 133 -8.98 15.34 -12.44
N ALA A 134 -9.94 15.91 -11.71
CA ALA A 134 -11.10 15.16 -11.24
C ALA A 134 -11.80 14.51 -12.43
N ALA A 135 -12.04 13.19 -12.36
CA ALA A 135 -12.85 12.53 -13.37
C ALA A 135 -14.29 13.07 -13.29
N GLU A 136 -14.72 13.79 -14.34
CA GLU A 136 -16.08 14.30 -14.46
C GLU A 136 -17.01 13.18 -14.93
N GLY A 137 -17.98 12.81 -14.08
CA GLY A 137 -19.02 11.85 -14.43
C GLY A 137 -19.78 11.32 -13.21
N PRO A 138 -21.00 10.79 -13.38
CA PRO A 138 -21.71 10.13 -12.30
C PRO A 138 -20.89 8.92 -11.83
N THR A 139 -20.43 8.97 -10.58
CA THR A 139 -19.75 7.82 -9.98
C THR A 139 -20.77 6.71 -9.78
N VAL A 140 -20.63 5.64 -10.57
CA VAL A 140 -21.42 4.42 -10.44
C VAL A 140 -21.34 3.94 -8.99
N ARG A 141 -22.43 3.38 -8.48
CA ARG A 141 -22.61 2.99 -7.06
C ARG A 141 -21.37 2.30 -6.47
N LEU A 142 -20.80 1.33 -7.20
CA LEU A 142 -19.65 0.56 -6.76
C LEU A 142 -18.36 1.38 -6.71
N ALA A 143 -18.12 2.28 -7.66
CA ALA A 143 -16.97 3.19 -7.64
C ALA A 143 -16.99 4.12 -6.40
N ARG A 144 -18.17 4.60 -6.01
CA ARG A 144 -18.34 5.39 -4.76
C ARG A 144 -18.06 4.55 -3.52
N THR A 145 -18.54 3.32 -3.48
CA THR A 145 -18.27 2.38 -2.39
C THR A 145 -16.78 2.10 -2.26
N LEU A 146 -16.11 1.82 -3.39
CA LEU A 146 -14.66 1.63 -3.48
C LEU A 146 -13.91 2.82 -2.87
N ALA A 147 -14.24 4.04 -3.30
CA ALA A 147 -13.60 5.25 -2.77
C ALA A 147 -13.76 5.37 -1.25
N ASN A 148 -14.93 5.03 -0.70
CA ASN A 148 -15.16 5.03 0.74
C ASN A 148 -14.35 3.94 1.47
N ALA A 149 -14.24 2.75 0.91
CA ALA A 149 -13.44 1.66 1.47
C ALA A 149 -11.95 1.99 1.47
N VAL A 150 -11.44 2.67 0.43
CA VAL A 150 -10.06 3.20 0.37
C VAL A 150 -9.78 4.18 1.50
N VAL A 151 -10.72 5.08 1.79
CA VAL A 151 -10.57 6.00 2.93
C VAL A 151 -10.46 5.24 4.25
N GLN A 152 -11.27 4.20 4.48
CA GLN A 152 -11.22 3.47 5.75
C GLN A 152 -9.91 2.69 5.92
N ALA A 153 -9.48 1.91 4.92
CA ALA A 153 -8.27 1.10 5.09
C ALA A 153 -6.98 1.94 4.92
N ASP A 154 -6.82 2.63 3.79
CA ASP A 154 -5.51 3.20 3.42
C ASP A 154 -5.21 4.51 4.14
N SER A 155 -6.24 5.27 4.52
CA SER A 155 -6.06 6.48 5.31
C SER A 155 -6.10 6.20 6.81
N ARG A 156 -7.07 5.40 7.28
CA ARG A 156 -7.35 5.23 8.72
C ARG A 156 -6.89 3.89 9.31
N GLY A 157 -6.50 2.91 8.49
CA GLY A 157 -6.13 1.57 8.95
C GLY A 157 -7.31 0.69 9.39
N ASP A 158 -8.57 1.09 9.11
CA ASP A 158 -9.76 0.33 9.48
C ASP A 158 -10.14 -0.67 8.37
N HIS A 159 -9.32 -1.72 8.26
CA HIS A 159 -9.49 -2.78 7.27
C HIS A 159 -10.81 -3.55 7.43
N ARG A 160 -11.28 -3.73 8.68
CA ARG A 160 -12.55 -4.43 8.96
C ARG A 160 -13.74 -3.64 8.45
N GLN A 161 -13.77 -2.32 8.70
CA GLN A 161 -14.85 -1.49 8.19
C GLN A 161 -14.81 -1.39 6.65
N ALA A 162 -13.62 -1.30 6.06
CA ALA A 162 -13.47 -1.33 4.60
C ALA A 162 -14.01 -2.64 4.00
N ALA A 163 -13.68 -3.79 4.59
CA ALA A 163 -14.18 -5.10 4.17
C ALA A 163 -15.71 -5.17 4.21
N ARG A 164 -16.34 -4.77 5.33
CA ARG A 164 -17.81 -4.74 5.46
C ARG A 164 -18.49 -3.88 4.40
N ILE A 165 -17.90 -2.72 4.08
CA ILE A 165 -18.43 -1.81 3.06
C ILE A 165 -18.45 -2.48 1.68
N LEU A 166 -17.36 -3.18 1.33
CA LEU A 166 -17.27 -3.90 0.06
C LEU A 166 -18.19 -5.12 0.01
N ASP A 167 -18.25 -5.91 1.09
CA ASP A 167 -19.14 -7.08 1.18
C ASP A 167 -20.62 -6.69 0.99
N ALA A 168 -21.04 -5.58 1.60
CA ALA A 168 -22.39 -5.05 1.46
C ALA A 168 -22.72 -4.60 0.02
N ALA A 169 -21.75 -4.07 -0.72
CA ALA A 169 -21.96 -3.67 -2.11
C ALA A 169 -21.90 -4.86 -3.07
N LEU A 170 -20.95 -5.77 -2.88
CA LEU A 170 -20.76 -6.97 -3.71
C LEU A 170 -21.89 -8.00 -3.57
N SER A 171 -22.61 -8.00 -2.44
CA SER A 171 -23.77 -8.88 -2.21
C SER A 171 -25.06 -8.45 -2.91
N ARG A 172 -25.09 -7.25 -3.50
CA ARG A 172 -26.26 -6.71 -4.21
C ARG A 172 -25.88 -6.35 -5.64
N PRO A 173 -25.72 -7.32 -6.55
CA PRO A 173 -25.36 -7.04 -7.95
C PRO A 173 -26.37 -6.10 -8.59
N ASP A 174 -25.87 -5.04 -9.23
CA ASP A 174 -26.69 -4.15 -10.06
C ASP A 174 -26.37 -4.45 -11.53
N ALA A 175 -27.40 -4.52 -12.39
CA ALA A 175 -27.20 -4.72 -13.82
C ALA A 175 -26.44 -3.56 -14.48
N ALA A 176 -26.38 -2.40 -13.80
CA ALA A 176 -25.61 -1.23 -14.21
C ALA A 176 -24.17 -1.19 -13.61
N ASP A 177 -23.75 -2.19 -12.84
CA ASP A 177 -22.38 -2.23 -12.32
C ASP A 177 -21.39 -2.49 -13.47
N ASP A 178 -20.45 -1.56 -13.66
CA ASP A 178 -19.35 -1.66 -14.63
C ASP A 178 -18.44 -2.87 -14.27
N PRO A 179 -18.16 -3.80 -15.22
CA PRO A 179 -17.23 -4.91 -15.02
C PRO A 179 -15.88 -4.48 -14.45
N VAL A 180 -15.38 -3.30 -14.85
CA VAL A 180 -14.12 -2.74 -14.31
C VAL A 180 -14.23 -2.47 -12.81
N ALA A 181 -15.28 -1.75 -12.39
CA ALA A 181 -15.52 -1.46 -10.98
C ALA A 181 -15.75 -2.74 -10.16
N GLN A 182 -16.37 -3.76 -10.75
CA GLN A 182 -16.58 -5.06 -10.11
C GLN A 182 -15.27 -5.78 -9.82
N VAL A 183 -14.36 -5.86 -10.80
CA VAL A 183 -13.04 -6.46 -10.61
C VAL A 183 -12.22 -5.69 -9.59
N GLU A 184 -12.22 -4.35 -9.65
CA GLU A 184 -11.51 -3.52 -8.68
C GLU A 184 -12.01 -3.76 -7.24
N ALA A 185 -13.33 -3.86 -7.04
CA ALA A 185 -13.93 -4.13 -5.74
C ALA A 185 -13.58 -5.53 -5.21
N LEU A 186 -13.65 -6.56 -6.06
CA LEU A 186 -13.29 -7.93 -5.69
C LEU A 186 -11.82 -8.05 -5.32
N VAL A 187 -10.93 -7.50 -6.15
CA VAL A 187 -9.47 -7.54 -5.91
C VAL A 187 -9.10 -6.75 -4.65
N TYR A 188 -9.72 -5.58 -4.42
CA TYR A 188 -9.44 -4.82 -3.20
C TYR A 188 -9.98 -5.51 -1.95
N ARG A 189 -11.15 -6.17 -2.03
CA ARG A 189 -11.66 -6.96 -0.90
C ARG A 189 -10.77 -8.18 -0.62
N ALA A 190 -10.15 -8.78 -1.64
CA ALA A 190 -9.17 -9.86 -1.49
C ALA A 190 -7.89 -9.38 -0.81
N GLU A 191 -7.38 -8.19 -1.15
CA GLU A 191 -6.27 -7.55 -0.44
C GLU A 191 -6.60 -7.38 1.05
N LEU A 192 -7.78 -6.85 1.36
CA LEU A 192 -8.25 -6.69 2.75
C LEU A 192 -8.40 -8.03 3.48
N ALA A 193 -8.84 -9.09 2.78
CA ALA A 193 -8.92 -10.43 3.34
C ALA A 193 -7.53 -10.93 3.78
N LEU A 194 -6.49 -10.73 2.96
CA LEU A 194 -5.11 -11.08 3.34
C LEU A 194 -4.62 -10.27 4.53
N VAL A 195 -4.95 -8.98 4.60
CA VAL A 195 -4.59 -8.14 5.76
C VAL A 195 -5.32 -8.60 7.04
N LEU A 196 -6.52 -9.15 6.90
CA LEU A 196 -7.34 -9.67 8.00
C LEU A 196 -7.07 -11.14 8.35
N ASP A 197 -6.05 -11.77 7.74
CA ASP A 197 -5.70 -13.19 7.92
C ASP A 197 -6.83 -14.15 7.47
N GLU A 198 -7.51 -13.80 6.37
CA GLU A 198 -8.61 -14.56 5.75
C GLU A 198 -8.20 -15.12 4.36
N PRO A 199 -7.15 -15.95 4.22
CA PRO A 199 -6.62 -16.35 2.91
C PRO A 199 -7.61 -17.17 2.06
N ALA A 200 -8.52 -17.91 2.69
CA ALA A 200 -9.57 -18.63 1.97
C ALA A 200 -10.56 -17.67 1.29
N VAL A 201 -10.95 -16.60 1.99
CA VAL A 201 -11.82 -15.55 1.45
C VAL A 201 -11.11 -14.80 0.33
N ALA A 202 -9.81 -14.52 0.49
CA ALA A 202 -9.00 -13.90 -0.56
C ALA A 202 -9.02 -14.74 -1.86
N ARG A 203 -8.80 -16.05 -1.77
CA ARG A 203 -8.83 -16.96 -2.93
C ARG A 203 -10.18 -16.97 -3.64
N GLU A 204 -11.28 -17.09 -2.91
CA GLU A 204 -12.64 -17.05 -3.48
C GLU A 204 -12.90 -15.73 -4.23
N LEU A 205 -12.49 -14.60 -3.65
CA LEU A 205 -12.67 -13.28 -4.27
C LEU A 205 -11.83 -13.11 -5.54
N LEU A 206 -10.60 -13.64 -5.56
CA LEU A 206 -9.72 -13.62 -6.73
C LEU A 206 -10.26 -14.51 -7.85
N GLU A 207 -10.79 -15.69 -7.52
CA GLU A 207 -11.49 -16.56 -8.49
C GLU A 207 -12.71 -15.86 -9.09
N ARG A 208 -13.53 -15.22 -8.24
CA ARG A 208 -14.68 -14.42 -8.69
C ARG A 208 -14.25 -13.24 -9.57
N ALA A 209 -13.13 -12.59 -9.27
CA ALA A 209 -12.60 -11.51 -10.09
C ALA A 209 -12.17 -12.02 -11.47
N GLY A 210 -11.54 -13.20 -11.54
CA GLY A 210 -11.12 -13.83 -12.80
C GLY A 210 -12.29 -14.31 -13.67
N ALA A 211 -13.46 -14.54 -13.08
CA ALA A 211 -14.67 -14.97 -13.79
C ALA A 211 -15.49 -13.79 -14.39
N VAL A 212 -15.14 -12.54 -14.09
CA VAL A 212 -15.83 -11.37 -14.65
C VAL A 212 -15.55 -11.29 -16.17
N PRO A 213 -16.58 -11.20 -17.03
CA PRO A 213 -16.37 -11.01 -18.46
C PRO A 213 -15.77 -9.62 -18.73
N LEU A 214 -14.59 -9.58 -19.35
CA LEU A 214 -13.87 -8.34 -19.67
C LEU A 214 -13.61 -8.27 -21.17
N SER A 215 -13.88 -7.10 -21.77
CA SER A 215 -13.41 -6.76 -23.11
C SER A 215 -11.88 -6.53 -23.13
N GLU A 216 -11.30 -6.36 -24.31
CA GLU A 216 -9.87 -5.99 -24.43
C GLU A 216 -9.58 -4.63 -23.80
N ASP A 217 -10.47 -3.65 -24.02
CA ASP A 217 -10.38 -2.32 -23.41
C ASP A 217 -10.46 -2.38 -21.88
N ASP A 218 -11.36 -3.20 -21.33
CA ASP A 218 -11.46 -3.39 -19.88
C ASP A 218 -10.17 -3.99 -19.31
N ARG A 219 -9.55 -4.95 -20.00
CA ARG A 219 -8.28 -5.57 -19.59
C ARG A 219 -7.13 -4.57 -19.61
N GLU A 220 -7.09 -3.69 -20.60
CA GLU A 220 -6.09 -2.63 -20.68
C GLU A 220 -6.26 -1.64 -19.51
N ARG A 221 -7.49 -1.17 -19.28
CA ARG A 221 -7.85 -0.31 -18.14
C ARG A 221 -7.53 -0.96 -16.79
N LEU A 222 -7.75 -2.27 -16.68
CA LEU A 222 -7.48 -3.05 -15.48
C LEU A 222 -6.05 -3.57 -15.36
N ALA A 223 -5.12 -3.30 -16.29
CA ALA A 223 -3.82 -3.96 -16.30
C ALA A 223 -3.05 -3.87 -14.96
N ALA A 224 -3.16 -2.73 -14.26
CA ALA A 224 -2.57 -2.56 -12.93
C ALA A 224 -3.27 -3.39 -11.84
N THR A 225 -4.60 -3.46 -11.86
CA THR A 225 -5.42 -4.32 -10.98
C THR A 225 -5.17 -5.80 -11.28
N LEU A 226 -5.02 -6.14 -12.57
CA LEU A 226 -4.53 -7.38 -13.17
C LEU A 226 -3.33 -7.96 -12.44
N ARG A 227 -2.24 -7.18 -12.50
CA ARG A 227 -0.98 -7.51 -11.83
C ARG A 227 -1.14 -7.62 -10.33
N HIS A 228 -2.07 -6.87 -9.72
CA HIS A 228 -2.31 -6.99 -8.28
C HIS A 228 -2.88 -8.35 -7.91
N ALA A 229 -3.91 -8.77 -8.64
CA ALA A 229 -4.57 -10.03 -8.38
C ALA A 229 -3.54 -11.17 -8.42
N ALA A 230 -2.60 -11.13 -9.38
CA ALA A 230 -1.49 -12.06 -9.43
C ALA A 230 -0.55 -11.98 -8.19
N ASP A 231 -0.20 -10.78 -7.73
CA ASP A 231 0.59 -10.60 -6.50
C ASP A 231 -0.14 -11.16 -5.25
N LEU A 232 -1.46 -11.00 -5.18
CA LEU A 232 -2.30 -11.49 -4.10
C LEU A 232 -2.42 -13.03 -4.15
N SER A 233 -2.62 -13.60 -5.33
CA SER A 233 -2.64 -15.06 -5.52
C SER A 233 -1.33 -15.71 -5.05
N ALA A 234 -0.18 -15.14 -5.42
CA ALA A 234 1.12 -15.62 -4.95
C ALA A 234 1.33 -15.46 -3.44
N ALA A 235 0.51 -14.66 -2.75
CA ALA A 235 0.52 -14.53 -1.30
C ALA A 235 -0.48 -15.47 -0.59
N THR A 236 -1.43 -16.06 -1.32
CA THR A 236 -2.40 -17.05 -0.81
C THR A 236 -1.98 -18.51 -0.96
N ASP A 237 -0.94 -18.76 -1.76
CA ASP A 237 -0.30 -20.07 -1.96
C ASP A 237 0.68 -20.39 -0.81
#